data_AF-A0A658NH99-F1
#
_entry.id   AF-A0A658NH99-F1
#
_cell.length_a   1.000
_cell.length_b   1.000
_cell.length_c   1.000
_cell.angle_alpha   90.00
_cell.angle_beta   90.00
_cell.angle_gamma   90.00
#
_symmetry.space_group_name_H-M   'P 1'
#
loop_
_entity.id
_entity.type
_entity.pdbx_description
1 polymer ?
#
loop_
_entity_poly.entity_id
_entity_poly.type
_entity_poly.pdbx_seq_one_letter_code
_entity_poly.pdbx_strand_id
1 'polypeptide(L)' 'CLIDGSSWLHRAFNALPPLSTAAGEPPGALYGVLHMLRRLQRDYQPRYLAGVFDAPGKTFRHAQFAAYKAQRPPLDP' A
#
# COMPACT_ATOMS: atom_id res chain seq x y z
N CYS A 1 -13.96 4.03 8.60
CA CYS A 1 -13.13 2.92 8.07
C CYS A 1 -11.70 3.41 7.95
N LEU A 2 -10.73 2.69 8.54
CA LEU A 2 -9.32 3.02 8.47
C LEU A 2 -8.60 2.01 7.59
N ILE A 3 -7.73 2.51 6.72
CA ILE A 3 -7.03 1.72 5.71
C ILE A 3 -5.52 1.93 5.87
N ASP A 4 -4.77 0.84 5.97
CA ASP A 4 -3.31 0.87 5.83
C ASP A 4 -2.97 1.00 4.33
N GLY A 5 -2.61 2.21 3.91
CA GLY A 5 -2.34 2.54 2.51
C GLY A 5 -1.11 1.83 1.96
N SER A 6 -0.06 1.68 2.77
CA SER A 6 1.19 1.02 2.37
C SER A 6 0.98 -0.47 2.12
N SER A 7 0.27 -1.16 3.02
CA SER A 7 -0.05 -2.59 2.83
C SER A 7 -1.05 -2.81 1.69
N TRP A 8 -1.98 -1.88 1.46
CA TRP A 8 -2.92 -1.94 0.33
C TRP A 8 -2.24 -1.77 -1.02
N LEU A 9 -1.37 -0.76 -1.17
CA LEU A 9 -0.60 -0.55 -2.39
C LEU A 9 0.27 -1.77 -2.71
N HIS A 10 0.97 -2.32 -1.71
CA HIS A 10 1.77 -3.53 -1.89
C HIS A 10 0.93 -4.71 -2.39
N ARG A 11 -0.27 -4.92 -1.81
CA ARG A 11 -1.19 -5.97 -2.30
C ARG A 11 -1.65 -5.71 -3.73
N ALA A 12 -2.05 -4.49 -4.05
CA ALA A 12 -2.53 -4.14 -5.38
C ALA A 12 -1.45 -4.33 -6.46
N PHE A 13 -0.20 -3.97 -6.15
CA PHE A 13 0.94 -4.13 -7.04
C PHE A 13 1.25 -5.61 -7.34
N ASN A 14 1.22 -6.48 -6.33
CA ASN A 14 1.59 -7.88 -6.49
C ASN A 14 0.43 -8.80 -6.93
N ALA A 15 -0.83 -8.35 -6.86
CA ALA A 15 -1.99 -9.17 -7.16
C ALA A 15 -2.45 -9.10 -8.62
N LEU A 16 -2.05 -8.06 -9.36
CA LEU A 16 -2.49 -7.83 -10.73
C LEU A 16 -1.41 -8.26 -11.73
N PRO A 17 -1.80 -8.75 -12.92
CA PRO A 17 -0.85 -9.00 -14.00
C PRO A 17 -0.15 -7.68 -14.40
N PRO A 18 1.02 -7.74 -15.07
CA PRO A 18 1.73 -6.56 -15.54
C PRO A 18 0.86 -5.81 -16.56
N LEU A 19 0.15 -4.80 -16.06
CA LEU A 19 -0.59 -3.84 -16.86
C LEU A 19 0.37 -2.73 -17.26
N SER A 20 0.24 -2.23 -18.48
CA SER A 20 1.05 -1.12 -18.98
C SER A 20 0.16 -0.14 -19.74
N THR A 21 0.33 1.16 -19.51
CA THR A 21 -0.31 2.20 -20.31
C THR A 21 0.36 2.32 -21.68
N ALA A 22 -0.23 3.08 -22.59
CA ALA A 22 0.41 3.40 -23.88
C ALA A 22 1.78 4.09 -23.72
N ALA A 23 2.05 4.70 -22.56
CA ALA A 23 3.32 5.33 -22.20
C ALA A 23 4.31 4.38 -21.50
N GLY A 24 3.95 3.11 -21.28
CA GLY A 24 4.81 2.14 -20.60
C GLY A 24 4.73 2.16 -19.07
N GLU A 25 3.90 3.03 -18.49
CA GLU A 25 3.76 3.15 -17.03
C GLU A 25 2.88 2.01 -16.49
N PRO A 26 3.19 1.40 -15.34
CA PRO A 26 2.38 0.32 -14.78
C PRO A 26 1.18 0.87 -13.99
N PRO A 27 -0.06 0.91 -14.53
CA PRO A 27 -1.20 1.46 -13.80
C PRO A 27 -1.78 0.46 -12.79
N GLY A 28 -1.24 -0.77 -12.73
CA GLY A 28 -1.81 -1.90 -12.01
C GLY A 28 -2.05 -1.59 -10.53
N ALA A 29 -1.07 -1.02 -9.84
CA ALA A 29 -1.24 -0.67 -8.42
C ALA A 29 -2.42 0.30 -8.19
N LEU A 30 -2.55 1.34 -9.02
CA LEU A 30 -3.64 2.31 -8.91
C LEU A 30 -4.99 1.64 -9.19
N TYR A 31 -5.06 0.83 -10.24
CA TYR A 31 -6.27 0.10 -10.58
C TYR A 31 -6.71 -0.85 -9.45
N GLY A 32 -5.77 -1.61 -8.88
CA GLY A 32 -6.03 -2.53 -7.78
C GLY A 32 -6.53 -1.82 -6.52
N VAL A 33 -5.90 -0.71 -6.14
CA VAL A 33 -6.33 0.10 -4.99
C VAL A 33 -7.75 0.64 -5.20
N LEU A 34 -8.04 1.21 -6.38
CA LEU A 34 -9.37 1.73 -6.69
C LEU A 34 -10.44 0.64 -6.70
N HIS A 35 -10.11 -0.55 -7.20
CA HIS A 35 -11.02 -1.70 -7.18
C HIS A 35 -11.33 -2.15 -5.75
N MET A 36 -10.30 -2.25 -4.89
CA MET A 36 -10.44 -2.60 -3.47
C MET A 36 -11.25 -1.55 -2.71
N LEU A 37 -11.04 -0.25 -2.97
CA LEU A 37 -11.83 0.85 -2.41
C LEU A 37 -13.32 0.73 -2.77
N ARG A 38 -13.63 0.52 -4.05
CA ARG A 38 -15.03 0.39 -4.52
C ARG A 38 -15.72 -0.81 -3.90
N ARG A 39 -15.02 -1.93 -3.75
CA ARG A 39 -15.55 -3.12 -3.05
C ARG A 39 -15.84 -2.79 -1.59
N LEU A 40 -14.90 -2.17 -0.88
CA LEU A 40 -15.07 -1.80 0.52
C LEU A 40 -16.25 -0.83 0.73
N GLN A 41 -16.42 0.15 -0.16
CA GLN A 41 -17.56 1.07 -0.11
C GLN A 41 -18.89 0.35 -0.31
N ARG A 42 -18.95 -0.62 -1.23
CA ARG A 42 -20.15 -1.41 -1.52
C ARG A 42 -20.52 -2.32 -0.36
N ASP A 43 -19.53 -3.04 0.18
CA ASP A 43 -19.75 -4.11 1.16
C ASP A 43 -20.06 -3.55 2.55
N TYR A 44 -19.48 -2.39 2.90
CA TYR A 44 -19.55 -1.84 4.26
C TYR A 44 -20.20 -0.46 4.38
N GLN A 45 -20.47 0.23 3.26
CA GLN A 45 -21.05 1.58 3.20
C GLN A 45 -20.57 2.54 4.31
N PRO A 46 -19.25 2.69 4.52
CA PRO A 46 -18.74 3.52 5.60
C PRO A 46 -19.05 4.99 5.35
N ARG A 47 -19.59 5.68 6.36
CA ARG A 47 -19.81 7.14 6.31
C ARG A 47 -18.52 7.94 6.14
N TYR A 48 -17.41 7.43 6.68
CA TYR A 48 -16.09 8.08 6.62
C TYR A 48 -14.99 7.06 6.29
N LEU A 49 -14.03 7.50 5.48
CA LEU A 49 -12.84 6.75 5.10
C LEU A 49 -11.58 7.57 5.42
N ALA A 50 -10.56 6.92 5.95
CA ALA A 50 -9.22 7.51 6.08
C ALA A 50 -8.14 6.48 5.76
N GLY A 51 -7.14 6.90 4.98
CA GLY A 51 -5.94 6.13 4.70
C GLY A 51 -4.80 6.60 5.59
N VAL A 52 -4.04 5.66 6.15
CA VAL A 52 -2.85 5.91 6.94
C VAL A 52 -1.65 5.34 6.19
N PHE A 53 -0.62 6.16 6.02
CA PHE A 53 0.61 5.78 5.35
C PHE A 53 1.76 5.77 6.35
N ASP A 54 2.65 4.80 6.21
CA ASP A 54 3.88 4.76 6.99
C ASP A 54 4.75 5.97 6.64
N ALA A 55 5.15 6.73 7.65
CA ALA A 55 6.14 7.80 7.48
C ALA A 55 7.52 7.20 7.21
N PRO A 56 8.34 7.83 6.33
CA PRO A 56 9.70 7.38 6.11
C PRO A 56 10.57 7.59 7.37
N GLY A 57 11.51 6.69 7.61
CA GLY A 57 12.56 6.86 8.63
C GLY A 57 12.53 5.87 9.80
N LYS A 58 13.47 6.06 10.73
CA LYS A 58 13.63 5.22 11.92
C LYS A 58 12.56 5.59 12.95
N THR A 59 11.80 4.59 13.38
CA THR A 59 10.89 4.71 14.53
C THR A 59 11.61 4.36 15.84
N PHE A 60 10.99 4.69 16.98
CA PHE A 60 11.48 4.31 18.32
C PHE A 60 11.82 2.82 18.45
N ARG A 61 11.12 1.95 17.70
CA ARG A 61 11.37 0.50 17.68
C ARG A 61 12.75 0.14 17.13
N HIS A 62 13.30 0.96 16.23
CA HIS A 62 14.66 0.76 15.71
C HIS A 62 15.72 1.10 16.77
N ALA A 63 15.43 2.01 17.70
CA ALA A 63 16.32 2.34 18.81
C ALA A 63 16.31 1.26 19.90
N GLN A 64 15.16 0.62 20.13
CA GLN A 64 15.01 -0.45 21.12
C GLN A 64 15.48 -1.82 20.60
N PHE A 65 15.42 -2.06 19.28
CA PHE A 65 15.83 -3.32 18.69
C PHE A 65 16.52 -3.10 17.33
N ALA A 66 17.84 -3.29 17.30
CA ALA A 66 18.67 -3.02 16.13
C ALA A 66 18.32 -3.90 14.91
N ALA A 67 17.80 -5.12 15.13
CA ALA A 67 17.41 -6.03 14.05
C ALA A 67 15.94 -5.86 13.60
N TYR A 68 15.23 -4.82 14.06
CA TYR A 68 13.86 -4.57 13.63
C TYR A 68 13.80 -4.30 12.12
N LYS A 69 12.98 -5.07 11.38
CA LYS A 69 12.84 -5.00 9.91
C LYS A 69 14.12 -5.26 9.10
N ALA A 70 15.19 -5.81 9.69
CA ALA A 70 16.48 -6.06 9.02
C ALA A 70 16.40 -6.94 7.75
N GLN A 71 15.34 -7.73 7.64
CA GLN A 71 15.09 -8.67 6.54
C GLN A 71 14.18 -8.11 5.42
N ARG A 72 13.81 -6.82 5.48
CA ARG A 72 13.14 -6.17 4.36
C ARG A 72 14.18 -5.74 3.32
N PRO A 73 13.94 -5.97 2.01
CA PRO A 73 14.78 -5.40 0.98
C PRO A 73 14.81 -3.87 1.12
N PRO A 74 15.95 -3.22 0.81
CA PRO A 74 16.00 -1.78 0.70
C PRO A 74 14.94 -1.31 -0.31
N LEU A 75 14.27 -0.20 0.01
CA LEU A 75 13.42 0.47 -0.96
C LEU A 75 14.33 1.02 -2.07
N ASP A 76 14.04 0.67 -3.32
CA ASP A 76 14.73 1.24 -4.48
C ASP A 76 14.55 2.78 -4.47
N PRO A 77 15.59 3.55 -4.86
CA PRO A 77 15.60 5.00 -4.82
C PRO A 77 14.56 5.67 -5.72
#